data_AF-A0ABD4ZC55-F1
#
_entry.id   AF-A0ABD4ZC55-F1
#
_cell.length_a   1.000
_cell.length_b   1.000
_cell.length_c   1.000
_cell.angle_alpha   90.00
_cell.angle_beta   90.00
_cell.angle_gamma   90.00
#
_symmetry.space_group_name_H-M   'P 1'
#
loop_
_entity.id
_entity.type
_entity.pdbx_description
1 polymer ?
#
loop_
_entity_poly.entity_id
_entity_poly.type
_entity_poly.pdbx_seq_one_letter_code
_entity_poly.pdbx_strand_id
1 'polypeptide(L)'
;AFRLAQKYQRPLDIHCDEIDDEQSRFVETVAALALKEGIGPRVTASHTTAMHSYNGAYTSRLFRLLKLSGINFVANPLVNIHLQGR
;
A
#
# COMPACT_ATOMS: atom_id res chain seq x y z
N ALA A 1 -4.50 -2.88 12.75
CA ALA A 1 -3.45 -3.75 12.16
C ALA A 1 -2.09 -3.59 12.86
N PHE A 2 -1.39 -2.45 12.71
CA PHE A 2 -0.02 -2.24 13.23
C PHE A 2 0.19 -2.58 14.71
N ARG A 3 -0.69 -2.11 15.61
CA ARG A 3 -0.61 -2.44 17.06
C ARG A 3 -0.65 -3.96 17.34
N LEU A 4 -1.48 -4.71 16.60
CA LEU A 4 -1.57 -6.17 16.76
C LEU A 4 -0.31 -6.86 16.22
N ALA A 5 0.16 -6.43 15.05
CA ALA A 5 1.37 -6.98 14.44
C ALA A 5 2.61 -6.78 15.33
N GLN A 6 2.74 -5.64 16.00
CA GLN A 6 3.79 -5.41 16.98
C GLN A 6 3.61 -6.27 18.23
N LYS A 7 2.41 -6.27 18.83
CA LYS A 7 2.11 -7.05 20.04
C LYS A 7 2.45 -8.53 19.88
N TYR A 8 2.14 -9.11 18.72
CA TYR A 8 2.32 -10.53 18.45
C TYR A 8 3.51 -10.84 17.54
N GLN A 9 4.35 -9.85 17.25
CA GLN A 9 5.52 -9.98 16.37
C GLN A 9 5.21 -10.65 15.02
N ARG A 10 4.11 -10.28 14.37
CA ARG A 10 3.70 -10.82 13.07
C ARG A 10 3.98 -9.84 11.91
N PRO A 11 4.24 -10.35 10.69
CA PRO A 11 4.24 -9.50 9.49
C PRO A 11 2.82 -8.99 9.19
N LEU A 12 2.74 -7.97 8.33
CA LEU A 12 1.48 -7.40 7.84
C LEU A 12 1.40 -7.57 6.32
N ASP A 13 0.25 -8.02 5.85
CA ASP A 13 -0.15 -7.94 4.46
C ASP A 13 -1.57 -7.35 4.43
N ILE A 14 -1.74 -6.25 3.72
CA ILE A 14 -2.97 -5.45 3.73
C ILE A 14 -3.51 -5.43 2.31
N HIS A 15 -4.78 -5.87 2.13
CA HIS A 15 -5.55 -5.49 0.95
C HIS A 15 -5.74 -3.99 0.97
N CYS A 16 -4.98 -3.29 0.14
CA CYS A 16 -4.80 -1.85 0.22
C CYS A 16 -5.28 -1.24 -1.08
N ASP A 17 -6.24 -0.31 -0.99
CA ASP A 17 -6.74 0.46 -2.13
C ASP A 17 -7.13 -0.41 -3.36
N GLU A 18 -7.79 -1.56 -3.13
CA GLU A 18 -8.33 -2.42 -4.19
C GLU A 18 -9.69 -1.89 -4.69
N ILE A 19 -9.67 -0.71 -5.30
CA ILE A 19 -10.85 0.01 -5.79
C ILE A 19 -10.44 1.07 -6.81
N ASP A 20 -11.30 1.38 -7.79
CA ASP A 20 -11.04 2.37 -8.83
C ASP A 20 -11.32 3.83 -8.39
N ASP A 21 -11.13 4.15 -7.10
CA ASP A 21 -11.31 5.50 -6.55
C ASP A 21 -9.95 6.21 -6.36
N GLU A 22 -9.74 7.32 -7.07
CA GLU A 22 -8.52 8.14 -6.99
C GLU A 22 -8.27 8.80 -5.62
N GLN A 23 -9.29 8.81 -4.74
CA GLN A 23 -9.20 9.32 -3.38
C GLN A 23 -8.91 8.23 -2.35
N SER A 24 -9.03 6.96 -2.72
CA SER A 24 -8.61 5.83 -1.90
C SER A 24 -7.09 5.80 -1.81
N ARG A 25 -6.52 6.34 -0.73
CA ARG A 25 -5.08 6.64 -0.58
C ARG A 25 -4.47 6.01 0.67
N PHE A 26 -5.04 4.91 1.16
CA PHE A 26 -4.64 4.32 2.44
C PHE A 26 -3.20 3.77 2.43
N VAL A 27 -2.65 3.45 1.26
CA VAL A 27 -1.24 3.07 1.09
C VAL A 27 -0.27 4.10 1.66
N GLU A 28 -0.62 5.40 1.66
CA GLU A 28 0.22 6.44 2.26
C GLU A 28 0.28 6.30 3.79
N THR A 29 -0.83 5.92 4.42
CA THR A 29 -0.91 5.66 5.86
C THR A 29 -0.16 4.37 6.22
N VAL A 30 -0.31 3.32 5.40
CA VAL A 30 0.45 2.07 5.57
C VAL A 30 1.95 2.33 5.53
N ALA A 31 2.42 3.06 4.52
CA ALA A 31 3.83 3.42 4.36
C ALA A 31 4.33 4.32 5.50
N ALA A 32 3.56 5.34 5.91
CA ALA A 32 3.93 6.24 7.00
C ALA A 32 4.04 5.51 8.35
N LEU A 33 3.10 4.60 8.65
CA LEU A 33 3.16 3.80 9.87
C LEU A 33 4.32 2.80 9.83
N ALA A 34 4.56 2.13 8.70
CA ALA A 34 5.68 1.20 8.57
C ALA A 34 7.04 1.90 8.73
N LEU A 35 7.17 3.12 8.18
CA LEU A 35 8.34 3.98 8.36
C LEU A 35 8.53 4.40 9.82
N LYS A 36 7.47 4.92 10.44
CA LYS A 36 7.51 5.40 11.84
C LYS A 36 7.91 4.29 12.81
N GLU A 37 7.37 3.11 12.61
CA GLU A 37 7.61 1.96 13.49
C GLU A 37 8.89 1.18 13.13
N GLY A 38 9.58 1.54 12.04
CA GLY A 38 10.81 0.89 11.61
C GLY A 38 10.65 -0.56 11.15
N ILE A 39 9.45 -0.95 10.69
CA ILE A 39 9.11 -2.33 10.32
C ILE A 39 8.83 -2.53 8.83
N GLY A 40 9.24 -1.58 7.97
CA GLY A 40 9.09 -1.60 6.51
C GLY A 40 9.20 -2.99 5.86
N PRO A 41 10.33 -3.70 6.02
CA PRO A 41 10.53 -5.02 5.40
C PRO A 41 9.52 -6.10 5.79
N ARG A 42 8.73 -5.88 6.86
CA ARG A 42 7.71 -6.81 7.37
C ARG A 42 6.28 -6.42 6.98
N VAL A 43 6.11 -5.40 6.14
CA VAL A 43 4.80 -4.88 5.71
C VAL A 43 4.68 -5.01 4.20
N THR A 44 3.54 -5.52 3.75
CA THR A 44 3.14 -5.63 2.34
C THR A 44 1.84 -4.88 2.11
N ALA A 45 1.79 -4.06 1.05
CA ALA A 45 0.56 -3.51 0.51
C ALA A 45 0.20 -4.29 -0.76
N SER A 46 -0.86 -5.09 -0.67
CA SER A 46 -1.38 -5.88 -1.78
C SER A 46 -2.42 -5.09 -2.57
N HIS A 47 -2.47 -5.34 -3.87
CA HIS A 47 -3.30 -4.70 -4.89
C HIS A 47 -2.87 -3.28 -5.23
N THR A 48 -3.19 -2.31 -4.38
CA THR A 48 -2.95 -0.87 -4.63
C THR A 48 -3.47 -0.41 -5.99
N THR A 49 -4.58 -0.97 -6.47
CA THR A 49 -5.10 -0.72 -7.82
C THR A 49 -5.55 0.72 -8.01
N ALA A 50 -6.02 1.39 -6.96
CA ALA A 50 -6.29 2.83 -6.99
C ALA A 50 -5.08 3.67 -7.43
N MET A 51 -3.84 3.17 -7.22
CA MET A 51 -2.62 3.87 -7.64
C MET A 51 -2.54 4.06 -9.17
N HIS A 52 -3.22 3.21 -9.94
CA HIS A 52 -3.36 3.38 -11.38
C HIS A 52 -4.28 4.58 -11.74
N SER A 53 -5.13 5.03 -10.83
CA SER A 53 -6.08 6.13 -11.01
C SER A 53 -5.62 7.46 -10.36
N TYR A 54 -4.51 7.46 -9.63
CA TYR A 54 -4.00 8.69 -9.02
C TYR A 54 -3.48 9.70 -10.05
N ASN A 55 -3.57 10.99 -9.69
CA ASN A 55 -2.87 12.04 -10.45
C ASN A 55 -1.35 11.95 -10.27
N GLY A 56 -0.59 12.30 -11.32
CA GLY A 56 0.87 12.13 -11.35
C GLY A 56 1.64 12.94 -10.30
N ALA A 57 1.16 14.14 -9.95
CA ALA A 57 1.81 14.97 -8.93
C ALA A 57 1.74 14.32 -7.54
N TYR A 58 0.57 13.78 -7.19
CA TYR A 58 0.39 13.00 -5.97
C TYR A 58 1.25 11.73 -5.99
N THR A 59 1.22 10.96 -7.07
CA THR A 59 1.99 9.71 -7.20
C THR A 59 3.49 9.94 -7.06
N SER A 60 4.02 11.00 -7.67
CA SER A 60 5.43 11.38 -7.54
C SER A 60 5.83 11.64 -6.09
N ARG A 61 5.02 12.41 -5.35
CA ARG A 61 5.23 12.65 -3.91
C ARG A 61 5.12 11.36 -3.09
N LEU A 62 4.14 10.50 -3.43
CA LEU A 62 3.91 9.23 -2.75
C LEU A 62 5.12 8.29 -2.90
N PHE A 63 5.70 8.16 -4.10
CA PHE A 63 6.84 7.29 -4.36
C PHE A 63 8.04 7.57 -3.46
N ARG A 64 8.28 8.84 -3.08
CA ARG A 64 9.31 9.19 -2.09
C ARG A 64 9.03 8.54 -0.73
N LEU A 65 7.79 8.59 -0.25
CA LEU A 65 7.41 7.96 1.01
C LEU A 65 7.50 6.43 0.92
N LEU A 66 7.03 5.83 -0.18
CA LEU A 66 7.09 4.38 -0.39
C LEU A 66 8.54 3.86 -0.39
N LYS A 67 9.46 4.60 -1.01
CA LYS A 67 10.88 4.25 -1.02
C LYS A 67 11.51 4.36 0.37
N LEU A 68 11.15 5.37 1.15
CA LEU A 68 11.65 5.56 2.51
C LEU A 68 11.09 4.50 3.46
N SER A 69 9.82 4.14 3.33
CA SER A 69 9.17 3.16 4.20
C SER A 69 9.69 1.74 4.00
N GLY A 70 10.17 1.40 2.82
CA GLY A 70 10.73 0.07 2.53
C GLY A 70 9.71 -1.06 2.61
N ILE A 71 8.42 -0.76 2.40
CA ILE A 71 7.35 -1.75 2.34
C ILE A 71 7.39 -2.53 1.02
N ASN A 72 6.79 -3.72 1.01
CA ASN A 72 6.65 -4.57 -0.16
C ASN A 72 5.32 -4.32 -0.88
N PHE A 73 5.25 -4.69 -2.16
CA PHE A 73 4.05 -4.57 -2.99
C PHE A 73 3.74 -5.89 -3.69
N VAL A 74 2.45 -6.19 -3.82
CA VAL A 74 1.95 -7.33 -4.60
C VAL A 74 0.86 -6.83 -5.55
N ALA A 75 1.04 -7.10 -6.84
CA ALA A 75 -0.01 -6.94 -7.83
C ALA A 75 -0.56 -8.32 -8.19
N ASN A 76 -1.88 -8.41 -8.45
CA ASN A 76 -2.55 -9.66 -8.83
C ASN A 76 -3.15 -9.52 -10.24
N PRO A 77 -2.32 -9.57 -11.31
CA PRO A 77 -2.71 -9.07 -12.63
C PRO A 77 -3.97 -9.75 -13.20
N LEU A 78 -4.07 -11.07 -13.08
CA LEU A 78 -5.20 -11.84 -13.62
C LEU A 78 -6.53 -11.53 -12.93
N VAL A 79 -6.49 -11.22 -11.63
CA VAL A 79 -7.68 -10.87 -10.86
C VAL A 79 -8.01 -9.40 -11.05
N ASN A 80 -7.02 -8.52 -10.99
CA ASN A 80 -7.24 -7.09 -11.12
C ASN A 80 -7.73 -6.71 -12.53
N ILE A 81 -7.22 -7.34 -13.60
CA ILE A 81 -7.72 -7.10 -14.97
C ILE A 81 -9.19 -7.52 -15.13
N HIS A 82 -9.67 -8.47 -14.30
CA HIS A 82 -11.05 -8.93 -14.35
C HIS A 82 -11.99 -8.07 -13.50
N LEU A 83 -11.53 -7.62 -12.32
CA LEU A 83 -12.37 -6.93 -11.34
C LEU A 83 -12.30 -5.40 -11.41
N GLN A 84 -11.28 -4.83 -12.05
CA GLN A 84 -11.10 -3.38 -12.14
C GLN A 84 -11.58 -2.84 -13.48
N GLY A 85 -12.03 -1.59 -13.47
CA GLY A 85 -12.76 -0.95 -14.56
C GLY A 85 -11.89 -0.25 -15.61
N ARG A 86 -10.68 -0.75 -15.87
CA ARG A 86 -9.75 -0.21 -16.88
C ARG A 86 -9.02 -1.29 -17.65
#